data_AF-A0A923W869-F1
#
_entry.id   AF-A0A923W869-F1
#
_cell.length_a   1.000
_cell.length_b   1.000
_cell.length_c   1.000
_cell.angle_alpha   90.00
_cell.angle_beta   90.00
_cell.angle_gamma   90.00
#
_symmetry.space_group_name_H-M   'P 1'
#
loop_
_entity.id
_entity.type
_entity.pdbx_description
1 polymer ?
#
loop_
_entity_poly.entity_id
_entity_poly.type
_entity_poly.pdbx_seq_one_letter_code
_entity_poly.pdbx_strand_id
1 'polypeptide(L)' 'VLWRIRTGVPWRDLPERLGKWNSLAKSFARWAEKKVWYRVFTALQEPDWEWVLVDSTSIKAHPQAAGQKK' A
#
# COMPACT_ATOMS: atom_id res chain seq x y z
N VAL A 1 10.26 -8.54 11.10
CA VAL A 1 9.74 -7.33 10.39
C VAL A 1 8.31 -6.99 10.78
N LEU A 2 7.34 -7.91 10.64
CA LEU A 2 5.93 -7.67 10.98
C LEU A 2 5.72 -7.09 12.38
N TRP A 3 6.43 -7.61 13.38
CA TRP A 3 6.34 -7.08 14.75
C TRP A 3 6.68 -5.59 14.82
N ARG A 4 7.79 -5.15 14.22
CA ARG A 4 8.18 -3.74 14.15
C ARG A 4 7.16 -2.89 13.39
N ILE A 5 6.56 -3.40 12.32
CA ILE A 5 5.52 -2.68 11.58
C ILE A 5 4.26 -2.51 12.44
N ARG A 6 3.88 -3.55 13.19
CA ARG A 6 2.73 -3.54 14.10
C ARG A 6 2.92 -2.57 15.28
N THR A 7 4.10 -2.59 15.89
CA THR A 7 4.34 -1.90 17.17
C THR A 7 5.04 -0.55 17.02
N GLY A 8 5.65 -0.27 15.87
CA GLY A 8 6.37 0.99 15.60
C GLY A 8 7.69 1.17 16.33
N VAL A 9 8.07 0.24 17.20
CA VAL A 9 9.28 0.35 18.03
C VAL A 9 10.59 0.34 17.22
N PRO A 10 11.67 0.94 17.77
CA PRO A 10 12.98 0.90 17.15
C PRO A 10 13.50 -0.52 16.94
N TRP A 11 14.36 -0.70 15.93
CA TRP A 11 14.93 -2.02 15.65
C TRP A 11 15.71 -2.59 16.84
N ARG A 12 16.40 -1.75 17.62
CA ARG A 12 17.20 -2.18 18.77
C ARG A 12 16.36 -2.77 19.91
N ASP A 13 15.09 -2.41 19.97
CA ASP A 13 14.18 -2.81 21.06
C ASP A 13 13.31 -4.03 20.66
N LEU A 14 13.68 -4.71 19.57
CA LEU A 14 13.05 -5.96 19.16
C LEU A 14 13.29 -7.07 20.20
N PRO A 15 12.26 -7.84 20.58
CA PRO A 15 12.41 -9.00 21.44
C PRO A 15 13.46 -9.96 20.89
N GLU A 16 14.37 -10.39 21.75
CA GLU A 16 15.49 -11.26 21.37
C GLU A 16 15.04 -12.58 20.72
N ARG A 17 13.85 -13.08 21.08
CA ARG A 17 13.22 -14.26 20.46
C ARG A 17 12.99 -14.14 18.95
N LEU A 18 12.97 -12.92 18.40
CA LEU A 18 12.80 -12.65 16.97
C LEU A 18 14.15 -12.68 16.22
N GLY A 19 15.25 -12.89 16.93
CA GLY A 19 16.60 -12.93 16.41
C GLY A 19 17.31 -11.57 16.42
N LYS A 20 18.52 -11.55 15.85
CA LYS A 20 19.39 -10.37 15.87
C LYS A 20 18.77 -9.21 15.08
N TRP A 21 18.50 -8.10 15.77
CA TRP A 21 17.87 -6.91 15.16
C TRP A 21 18.61 -6.39 13.92
N ASN A 22 19.94 -6.41 13.93
CA ASN A 22 20.78 -5.97 12.82
C ASN A 22 20.52 -6.78 11.54
N SER A 23 20.38 -8.10 11.66
CA SER A 23 20.09 -8.99 10.54
C SER A 23 18.67 -8.77 10.00
N LEU A 24 17.71 -8.51 10.90
CA LEU A 24 16.34 -8.18 10.52
C LEU A 24 16.25 -6.84 9.78
N ALA A 25 16.93 -5.81 10.27
CA ALA A 25 16.97 -4.48 9.64
C ALA A 25 17.62 -4.54 8.24
N LYS A 26 18.75 -5.24 8.10
CA LYS A 26 19.39 -5.47 6.80
C LYS A 26 18.51 -6.25 5.84
N SER A 27 17.80 -7.27 6.33
CA SER A 27 16.89 -8.06 5.49
C SER A 27 15.68 -7.23 5.05
N PHE A 28 15.15 -6.38 5.94
CA PHE A 28 14.10 -5.42 5.59
C PHE A 28 14.53 -4.47 4.46
N ALA A 29 15.72 -3.87 4.58
CA ALA A 29 16.28 -2.97 3.57
C ALA A 29 16.50 -3.70 2.22
N ARG A 30 17.14 -4.87 2.24
CA ARG A 30 17.34 -5.68 1.01
C ARG A 30 16.01 -6.06 0.33
N TRP A 31 14.97 -6.31 1.11
CA TRP A 31 13.64 -6.62 0.56
C TRP A 31 12.95 -5.38 0.00
N ALA A 32 13.18 -4.21 0.59
CA ALA A 32 12.70 -2.94 0.05
C ALA A 32 13.37 -2.63 -1.30
N GLU A 33 14.69 -2.74 -1.39
CA GLU A 33 15.45 -2.59 -2.64
C GLU A 33 14.97 -3.55 -3.73
N LYS A 34 14.70 -4.81 -3.36
CA LYS A 34 14.19 -5.84 -4.27
C LYS A 34 12.68 -5.74 -4.55
N LYS A 35 12.00 -4.69 -4.08
CA LYS A 35 10.54 -4.47 -4.21
C LYS A 35 9.69 -5.63 -3.70
N VAL A 36 10.22 -6.45 -2.79
CA VAL A 36 9.50 -7.60 -2.22
C VAL A 36 8.30 -7.11 -1.41
N TRP A 37 8.47 -6.03 -0.65
CA TRP A 37 7.36 -5.43 0.11
C TRP A 37 6.23 -4.98 -0.81
N TYR A 38 6.55 -4.29 -1.91
CA TYR A 38 5.56 -3.87 -2.89
C TYR A 38 4.76 -5.08 -3.43
N ARG A 39 5.46 -6.14 -3.85
CA ARG A 39 4.81 -7.36 -4.37
C ARG A 39 3.90 -8.03 -3.33
N VAL A 40 4.35 -8.10 -2.08
CA VAL A 40 3.54 -8.65 -0.98
C VAL A 40 2.30 -7.79 -0.74
N PHE A 41 2.43 -6.47 -0.68
CA PHE A 41 1.28 -5.58 -0.50
C PHE A 41 0.30 -5.67 -1.67
N THR A 42 0.79 -5.66 -2.91
CA THR A 42 -0.07 -5.82 -4.09
C THR A 42 -0.80 -7.16 -4.11
N ALA A 43 -0.13 -8.24 -3.69
CA ALA A 43 -0.76 -9.57 -3.64
C ALA A 43 -1.78 -9.72 -2.50
N LEU A 44 -1.66 -8.92 -1.43
CA LEU A 44 -2.57 -8.92 -0.29
C LEU A 44 -3.62 -7.81 -0.35
N GLN A 45 -3.53 -6.93 -1.35
CA GLN A 45 -4.47 -5.83 -1.51
C GLN A 45 -5.79 -6.39 -2.03
N GLU A 46 -6.84 -6.25 -1.23
CA GLU A 46 -8.19 -6.47 -1.72
C GLU A 46 -8.57 -5.30 -2.65
N PRO A 47 -9.29 -5.57 -3.75
CA PRO A 47 -9.78 -4.50 -4.61
C PRO A 47 -10.65 -3.56 -3.80
N ASP A 48 -10.44 -2.26 -3.97
CA ASP A 48 -11.31 -1.26 -3.39
C ASP A 48 -12.62 -1.23 -4.18
N TRP A 49 -13.67 -1.83 -3.59
CA TRP A 49 -14.99 -1.92 -4.20
C TRP A 49 -15.85 -0.66 -3.95
N GLU A 50 -15.35 0.34 -3.22
CA GLU A 50 -16.13 1.52 -2.82
C GLU A 50 -16.69 2.29 -4.03
N TRP A 51 -16.01 2.23 -5.19
CA TRP A 51 -16.39 2.94 -6.42
C TRP A 51 -16.54 2.02 -7.64
N VAL A 52 -16.96 0.77 -7.45
CA VAL A 52 -17.21 -0.13 -8.58
C VAL A 52 -18.65 0.09 -9.10
N LEU A 53 -18.77 0.94 -10.11
CA LEU A 53 -20.01 1.10 -10.86
C LEU A 53 -20.14 -0.03 -11.89
N VAL A 54 -20.86 -1.09 -11.51
CA VAL A 54 -21.06 -2.28 -12.36
C VAL A 54 -21.77 -1.93 -13.68
N ASP A 55 -22.69 -0.96 -13.65
CA ASP A 55 -23.50 -0.55 -14.81
C ASP A 55 -23.43 0.95 -15.11
N SER A 56 -22.26 1.60 -14.97
CA SER A 56 -22.17 3.02 -15.35
C SER A 56 -22.31 3.20 -16.86
N THR A 57 -23.39 3.86 -17.30
CA THR A 57 -23.48 4.42 -18.65
C THR A 57 -22.80 5.78 -18.67
N SER A 58 -21.64 5.88 -19.32
CA SER A 58 -21.04 7.18 -19.63
C SER A 58 -21.60 7.68 -20.97
N ILE A 59 -22.24 8.85 -20.97
CA ILE A 59 -22.72 9.51 -22.18
C ILE A 59 -21.89 10.78 -22.35
N LYS A 60 -21.32 11.00 -23.54
CA LYS A 60 -20.63 12.26 -23.85
C LYS A 60 -21.62 13.41 -23.78
N ALA A 61 -21.32 14.41 -22.96
CA ALA A 61 -22.09 15.64 -22.93
C ALA A 61 -21.96 16.38 -24.28
N HIS A 62 -23.07 16.94 -24.77
CA HIS A 62 -23.06 17.82 -25.94
C HIS A 62 -22.17 19.04 -25.65
N PRO A 63 -21.38 19.56 -26.61
CA PRO A 63 -20.46 20.69 -26.37
C PRO A 63 -21.11 21.94 -25.75
N GLN A 64 -22.41 22.09 -25.95
CA GLN A 64 -23.22 23.20 -25.45
C GLN A 64 -23.68 23.04 -23.99
N ALA A 65 -23.39 21.91 -23.34
CA ALA A 65 -23.76 21.62 -21.96
C ALA A 65 -22.88 22.32 -20.91
N ALA A 66 -21.79 22.99 -21.32
CA ALA A 66 -20.83 23.60 -20.41
C ALA A 66 -21.37 24.83 -19.65
N GLY A 67 -22.57 25.33 -19.99
CA GLY A 67 -23.18 26.50 -19.36
C GLY A 67 -22.36 27.79 -19.53
N GLN A 68 -22.95 28.93 -19.18
CA GLN A 68 -22.20 30.19 -19.12
C GLN A 68 -21.42 30.27 -17.80
N LYS A 69 -20.17 30.74 -17.85
CA LYS A 69 -19.39 31.08 -16.65
C LYS A 69 -20.08 32.22 -15.90
N LYS A 70 -20.22 32.08 -14.57
CA LYS A 70 -20.62 33.16 -13.66
C LYS A 70 -19.56 34.26 -13.61
#